data_AF-A0A0G1L235-F1
#
_entry.id   AF-A0A0G1L235-F1
#
_cell.length_a   1.000
_cell.length_b   1.000
_cell.length_c   1.000
_cell.angle_alpha   90.00
_cell.angle_beta   90.00
_cell.angle_gamma   90.00
#
_symmetry.space_group_name_H-M   'P 1'
#
loop_
_entity.id
_entity.type
_entity.pdbx_description
1 polymer ?
#
loop_
_entity_poly.entity_id
_entity_poly.type
_entity_poly.pdbx_seq_one_letter_code
_entity_poly.pdbx_strand_id
1 'polypeptide(L)'
;MVTKPLKKILLDKNDLMFTHSKDGYIYKANFDVEMTADMLLETDGINRVIIFSGDSDFAYLVKRLKNLGRSITIISSRKTIAWELKLERVEIIFLEDIKRRIKKI
;
A
#
# COMPACT_ATOMS: atom_id res chain seq x y z
N MET A 1 -15.75 12.84 11.22
CA MET A 1 -14.82 11.73 10.92
C MET A 1 -13.56 11.98 11.73
N VAL A 2 -13.25 11.11 12.71
CA VAL A 2 -12.05 11.27 13.55
C VAL A 2 -10.93 10.49 12.89
N THR A 3 -9.92 11.19 12.38
CA THR A 3 -8.74 10.54 11.78
C THR A 3 -7.71 10.24 12.87
N LYS A 4 -7.13 9.04 12.85
CA LYS A 4 -6.02 8.68 13.73
C LYS A 4 -4.88 9.69 13.59
N PRO A 5 -4.31 10.20 14.70
CA PRO A 5 -3.18 11.12 14.62
C PRO A 5 -1.96 10.41 14.03
N LEU A 6 -1.19 11.14 13.22
CA LEU A 6 0.03 10.62 12.61
C LEU A 6 1.04 10.22 13.69
N LYS A 7 1.73 9.09 13.49
CA LYS A 7 2.78 8.65 14.40
C LYS A 7 3.97 9.61 14.26
N LYS A 8 4.25 10.37 15.32
CA LYS A 8 5.45 11.22 15.41
C LYS A 8 6.63 10.36 15.83
N ILE A 9 7.71 10.43 15.07
CA ILE A 9 8.99 9.78 15.38
C ILE A 9 9.99 10.90 15.59
N LEU A 10 10.53 11.00 16.81
CA LEU A 10 11.63 11.91 17.10
C LEU A 10 12.89 11.39 16.41
N LEU A 11 13.58 12.28 15.70
CA LEU A 11 14.84 11.96 15.05
C LEU A 11 16.02 12.42 15.89
N ASP A 12 17.10 11.63 15.86
CA ASP A 12 18.38 12.09 16.36
C ASP A 12 18.96 13.14 15.41
N LYS A 13 19.77 14.08 15.92
CA LYS A 13 20.41 15.10 15.07
C LYS A 13 21.35 14.51 14.02
N ASN A 14 21.84 13.29 14.23
CA ASN A 14 22.67 12.56 13.28
C ASN A 14 21.87 11.69 12.30
N ASP A 15 20.54 11.60 12.44
CA ASP A 15 19.72 10.89 11.45
C ASP A 15 19.75 11.61 10.10
N LEU A 16 19.99 10.86 9.02
CA LEU A 16 20.01 11.39 7.65
C LEU A 16 18.71 12.10 7.27
N MET A 17 17.60 11.74 7.91
CA MET A 17 16.29 12.33 7.68
C MET A 17 16.04 13.59 8.52
N PHE A 18 16.94 13.93 9.46
CA PHE A 18 16.79 15.09 10.36
C PHE A 18 16.69 16.39 9.57
N THR A 19 17.50 16.53 8.51
CA THR A 19 17.49 17.67 7.58
C THR A 19 16.19 17.83 6.80
N HIS A 20 15.40 16.76 6.67
CA HIS A 20 14.10 16.75 6.00
C HIS A 20 12.92 16.85 6.98
N SER A 21 13.19 16.91 8.29
CA SER A 21 12.17 17.08 9.32
C SER A 21 11.87 18.56 9.56
N LYS A 22 10.60 18.88 9.79
CA LYS A 22 10.18 20.27 10.04
C LYS A 22 10.51 20.75 11.46
N ASP A 23 10.47 19.84 12.43
CA ASP A 23 10.61 20.13 13.87
C ASP A 23 11.47 19.08 14.63
N GLY A 24 12.34 18.33 13.92
CA GLY A 24 13.02 17.16 14.50
C GLY A 24 12.16 15.89 14.55
N TYR A 25 10.98 15.92 13.90
CA TYR A 25 10.04 14.79 13.84
C TYR A 25 9.70 14.39 12.41
N ILE A 26 9.58 13.08 12.19
CA ILE A 26 8.91 12.50 11.02
C ILE A 26 7.51 12.06 11.43
N TYR A 27 6.57 12.28 10.52
CA TYR A 27 5.20 11.84 10.68
C TYR A 27 4.95 10.65 9.76
N LYS A 28 4.71 9.47 10.34
CA LYS A 28 4.30 8.28 9.56
C LYS A 28 2.79 8.17 9.54
N ALA A 29 2.26 8.03 8.32
CA ALA A 29 0.84 7.86 8.01
C ALA A 29 0.56 6.43 7.52
N ASN A 30 0.85 5.41 8.34
CA ASN A 30 0.52 4.03 7.97
C ASN A 30 -0.94 3.74 8.34
N PHE A 31 -1.71 3.31 7.33
CA PHE A 31 -3.09 2.86 7.46
C PHE A 31 -3.26 1.40 6.99
N ASP A 32 -2.15 0.66 6.82
CA ASP A 32 -2.18 -0.69 6.25
C ASP A 32 -2.99 -1.67 7.09
N VAL A 33 -3.00 -1.50 8.42
CA VAL A 33 -3.79 -2.33 9.34
C VAL A 33 -5.28 -2.04 9.21
N GLU A 34 -5.66 -0.77 9.26
CA GLU A 34 -7.05 -0.33 9.12
C GLU A 34 -7.60 -0.75 7.75
N MET A 35 -6.85 -0.49 6.67
CA MET A 35 -7.20 -0.94 5.32
C MET A 35 -7.35 -2.47 5.22
N THR A 36 -6.41 -3.23 5.80
CA THR A 36 -6.46 -4.69 5.82
C THR A 36 -7.71 -5.20 6.54
N ALA A 37 -8.06 -4.60 7.68
CA ALA A 37 -9.24 -4.97 8.44
C ALA A 37 -10.51 -4.72 7.64
N ASP A 38 -10.67 -3.51 7.09
CA ASP A 38 -11.85 -3.13 6.30
C ASP A 38 -12.02 -4.04 5.08
N MET A 39 -10.93 -4.30 4.34
CA MET A 39 -10.96 -5.16 3.15
C MET A 39 -11.33 -6.62 3.45
N LEU A 40 -11.04 -7.12 4.65
CA LEU A 40 -11.40 -8.48 5.07
C LEU A 40 -12.83 -8.54 5.63
N LEU A 41 -13.25 -7.53 6.39
CA LEU A 41 -14.57 -7.47 7.00
C LEU A 41 -15.67 -7.18 5.96
N GLU A 42 -15.39 -6.28 5.02
CA GLU A 42 -16.35 -5.87 3.98
C GLU A 42 -16.18 -6.66 2.67
N THR A 43 -15.39 -7.74 2.70
CA THR A 43 -15.10 -8.52 1.49
C THR A 43 -16.34 -9.19 0.91
N ASP A 44 -17.38 -9.39 1.71
CA ASP A 44 -18.58 -10.10 1.26
C ASP A 44 -19.29 -9.35 0.11
N GLY A 45 -19.69 -10.08 -0.93
CA GLY A 45 -20.22 -9.46 -2.15
C GLY A 45 -19.21 -8.73 -3.06
N ILE A 46 -17.94 -8.57 -2.67
CA ILE A 46 -16.91 -7.96 -3.52
C ILE A 46 -16.25 -9.01 -4.44
N ASN A 47 -16.50 -8.98 -5.74
CA ASN A 47 -15.90 -9.97 -6.65
C ASN A 47 -14.42 -9.71 -6.95
N ARG A 48 -14.02 -8.43 -6.99
CA ARG A 48 -12.68 -7.99 -7.36
C ARG A 48 -12.18 -6.89 -6.45
N VAL A 49 -10.92 -7.01 -6.03
CA VAL A 49 -10.22 -6.03 -5.22
C VAL A 49 -9.04 -5.48 -6.03
N ILE A 50 -8.93 -4.16 -6.10
CA ILE A 50 -7.82 -3.47 -6.79
C ILE A 50 -7.00 -2.73 -5.73
N ILE A 51 -5.74 -3.10 -5.58
CA ILE A 51 -4.83 -2.54 -4.58
C ILE A 51 -3.78 -1.68 -5.27
N PHE A 52 -3.77 -0.38 -4.98
CA PHE A 52 -2.74 0.54 -5.42
C PHE A 52 -1.61 0.61 -4.40
N SER A 53 -0.80 -0.45 -4.34
CA SER A 53 0.38 -0.50 -3.49
C SER A 53 1.39 -1.51 -4.02
N GLY A 54 2.67 -1.22 -3.76
CA GLY A 54 3.78 -2.15 -3.97
C GLY A 54 4.33 -2.74 -2.67
N ASP A 55 3.69 -2.48 -1.52
CA ASP A 55 4.22 -2.84 -0.21
C ASP A 55 4.10 -4.35 0.10
N SER A 56 5.19 -4.95 0.59
CA SER A 56 5.24 -6.36 1.02
C SER A 56 4.23 -6.68 2.12
N ASP A 57 3.84 -5.70 2.94
CA ASP A 57 2.92 -5.90 4.07
C ASP A 57 1.53 -6.39 3.60
N PHE A 58 1.14 -6.09 2.36
CA PHE A 58 -0.13 -6.56 1.78
C PHE A 58 -0.09 -8.00 1.27
N ALA A 59 1.08 -8.67 1.20
CA ALA A 59 1.17 -10.02 0.63
C ALA A 59 0.27 -11.03 1.37
N TYR A 60 0.22 -10.94 2.71
CA TYR A 60 -0.67 -11.79 3.50
C TYR A 60 -2.15 -11.50 3.23
N LEU A 61 -2.54 -10.22 3.13
CA LEU A 61 -3.91 -9.82 2.79
C LEU A 61 -4.30 -10.35 1.41
N VAL A 62 -3.45 -10.18 0.40
CA VAL A 62 -3.67 -10.67 -0.96
C VAL A 62 -3.91 -12.18 -0.95
N LYS A 63 -3.05 -12.94 -0.26
CA LYS A 63 -3.19 -14.39 -0.13
C LYS A 63 -4.52 -14.78 0.53
N ARG A 64 -4.92 -14.07 1.59
CA ARG A 64 -6.19 -14.30 2.28
C ARG A 64 -7.39 -14.02 1.40
N LEU A 65 -7.43 -12.88 0.73
CA LEU A 65 -8.53 -12.51 -0.17
C LEU A 65 -8.66 -13.50 -1.34
N LYS A 66 -7.55 -13.98 -1.90
CA LYS A 66 -7.57 -15.04 -2.92
C LYS A 66 -8.18 -16.33 -2.41
N ASN A 67 -7.83 -16.75 -1.18
CA ASN A 67 -8.40 -17.95 -0.57
C ASN A 67 -9.91 -17.80 -0.33
N LEU A 68 -10.41 -16.58 -0.17
CA LEU A 68 -11.83 -16.24 -0.12
C LEU A 68 -12.48 -16.14 -1.52
N GLY A 69 -11.79 -16.56 -2.58
CA GLY A 69 -12.29 -16.58 -3.96
C GLY A 69 -12.29 -15.23 -4.67
N ARG A 70 -11.63 -14.21 -4.10
CA ARG A 70 -11.64 -12.84 -4.63
C ARG A 70 -10.60 -12.69 -5.74
N SER A 71 -10.98 -12.03 -6.84
CA SER A 71 -10.05 -11.66 -7.91
C SER A 71 -9.24 -10.44 -7.46
N ILE A 72 -7.91 -10.51 -7.50
CA ILE A 72 -7.04 -9.42 -7.04
C ILE A 72 -6.25 -8.84 -8.21
N THR A 73 -6.22 -7.51 -8.28
CA THR A 73 -5.35 -6.75 -9.17
C THR A 73 -4.47 -5.83 -8.33
N ILE A 74 -3.15 -5.90 -8.51
CA ILE A 74 -2.19 -5.00 -7.89
C ILE A 74 -1.75 -3.95 -8.91
N ILE A 75 -1.74 -2.69 -8.50
CA ILE A 75 -1.25 -1.58 -9.29
C ILE A 75 -0.07 -0.94 -8.56
N SER A 76 1.11 -0.98 -9.18
CA SER A 76 2.35 -0.44 -8.61
C SER A 76 3.30 0.03 -9.71
N SER A 77 4.36 0.77 -9.34
CA SER A 77 5.53 0.94 -10.22
C SER A 77 6.36 -0.34 -10.26
N ARG A 78 6.99 -0.64 -11.41
CA ARG A 78 7.95 -1.76 -11.56
C ARG A 78 9.10 -1.68 -10.57
N LYS A 79 9.51 -0.46 -10.18
CA LYS A 79 10.65 -0.22 -9.29
C LYS A 79 10.31 -0.46 -7.82
N THR A 80 9.05 -0.29 -7.43
CA THR A 80 8.64 -0.27 -6.01
C THR A 80 7.88 -1.51 -5.57
N ILE A 81 7.44 -2.36 -6.51
CA ILE A 81 6.68 -3.56 -6.16
C ILE A 81 7.57 -4.59 -5.44
N ALA A 82 7.14 -4.99 -4.24
CA ALA A 82 7.74 -6.04 -3.45
C ALA A 82 7.74 -7.38 -4.19
N TRP A 83 8.77 -8.20 -3.93
CA TRP A 83 8.91 -9.50 -4.57
C TRP A 83 7.82 -10.47 -4.13
N GLU A 84 7.43 -10.41 -2.86
CA GLU A 84 6.38 -11.19 -2.22
C GLU A 84 5.04 -11.04 -2.94
N LEU A 85 4.66 -9.82 -3.32
CA LEU A 85 3.45 -9.56 -4.10
C LEU A 85 3.49 -10.19 -5.50
N LYS A 86 4.67 -10.27 -6.13
CA LYS A 86 4.84 -10.94 -7.43
C LYS A 86 4.66 -12.45 -7.32
N LEU A 87 5.07 -13.04 -6.18
CA LEU A 87 4.92 -14.47 -5.92
C LEU A 87 3.46 -14.88 -5.71
N GLU A 88 2.60 -13.95 -5.33
CA GLU A 88 1.17 -14.22 -5.15
C GLU A 88 0.42 -14.50 -6.46
N ARG A 89 1.05 -14.44 -7.65
CA ARG A 89 0.44 -14.83 -8.95
C ARG A 89 -0.93 -14.18 -9.19
N VAL A 90 -1.04 -12.90 -8.88
CA VAL A 90 -2.22 -12.08 -9.17
C VAL A 90 -1.99 -11.24 -10.42
N GLU A 91 -3.06 -10.60 -10.91
CA GLU A 91 -2.91 -9.62 -11.98
C GLU A 91 -2.11 -8.42 -11.46
N ILE A 92 -1.05 -8.03 -12.16
CA ILE A 92 -0.23 -6.86 -11.83
C ILE A 92 -0.26 -5.91 -13.02
N ILE A 93 -0.75 -4.69 -12.80
CA ILE A 93 -0.72 -3.61 -13.78
C ILE A 93 0.34 -2.61 -13.34
N PHE A 94 1.33 -2.37 -14.19
CA PHE A 94 2.36 -1.40 -13.89
C PHE A 94 1.93 0.00 -14.30
N LEU A 95 2.15 0.97 -13.42
CA LEU A 95 1.86 2.39 -13.68
C LEU A 95 2.58 2.89 -14.94
N GLU A 96 3.77 2.36 -15.22
CA GLU A 96 4.55 2.66 -16.41
C GLU A 96 3.81 2.28 -17.70
N ASP A 97 3.07 1.16 -17.69
CA ASP A 97 2.36 0.63 -18.86
C ASP A 97 1.11 1.48 -19.18
N ILE A 98 0.50 2.10 -18.17
CA ILE A 98 -0.68 2.97 -18.32
C ILE A 98 -0.36 4.46 -18.29
N LYS A 99 0.93 4.83 -18.18
CA LYS A 99 1.40 6.22 -18.03
C LYS A 99 0.76 7.18 -19.03
N ARG A 100 0.64 6.77 -20.30
CA ARG A 100 0.06 7.60 -21.38
C ARG A 100 -1.41 7.99 -21.13
N ARG A 101 -2.16 7.16 -20.38
CA ARG A 101 -3.59 7.39 -20.08
C ARG A 101 -3.81 8.20 -18.80
N ILE A 102 -2.87 8.13 -17.85
CA ILE A 102 -3.02 8.73 -16.51
C ILE A 102 -2.18 10.00 -16.31
N LYS A 103 -1.18 10.25 -17.18
CA LYS A 103 -0.36 11.44 -17.08
C LYS A 103 -1.25 12.65 -17.37
N LYS A 104 -1.37 13.53 -16.37
CA LYS A 104 -2.06 14.81 -16.52
C LYS A 104 -1.36 15.61 -17.63
N ILE A 105 -2.15 16.13 -18.56
CA ILE A 105 -1.69 17.03 -19.63
C ILE A 105 -1.12 18.30 -19.00
#